data_AF-A0A0N4WDH6-F1
#
_entry.id   AF-A0A0N4WDH6-F1
#
_cell.length_a   1.000
_cell.length_b   1.000
_cell.length_c   1.000
_cell.angle_alpha   90.00
_cell.angle_beta   90.00
_cell.angle_gamma   90.00
#
_symmetry.space_group_name_H-M   'P 1'
#
loop_
_entity.id
_entity.type
_entity.pdbx_description
1 polymer ?
#
loop_
_entity_poly.entity_id
_entity_poly.type
_entity_poly.pdbx_seq_one_letter_code
_entity_poly.pdbx_strand_id
1 'polypeptide(L)'
;MYEFYTNTTGEQKDEARDIIESGCRHFIAHMFGDDNAEELEELRLSNTVSRQHLAARLAVLASEVSNEVDRKRAEGSLSICSRIYLAYDGSCECHGHASSCDPLWHQCLNCTDNTYGVQCELCMESFTGNPLEGGCTSIEGEETSCTCNNHSEHCDSDGKCQSCLHNTTGDSCERCAPGFYGDATTGTRDDCSICPCPDGGDCFINGQNLVECAKCPDGKQGITCEEDITAHKEETTTKHPKEEKTEEKKESSKTEEKVEEKPSDEERQEIESSTVNSTVSDNSVTEAVAEEKS
;
A
#
# COMPACT_ATOMS: atom_id res chain seq x y z
N MET A 1 43.05 -7.84 31.25
CA MET A 1 42.75 -8.93 30.28
C MET A 1 43.09 -8.51 28.86
N TYR A 2 42.44 -7.47 28.32
CA TYR A 2 42.73 -6.92 26.98
C TYR A 2 44.22 -6.62 26.72
N GLU A 3 44.91 -5.91 27.62
CA GLU A 3 46.35 -5.60 27.47
C GLU A 3 47.28 -6.82 27.43
N PHE A 4 46.86 -7.94 28.04
CA PHE A 4 47.62 -9.20 27.94
C PHE A 4 47.43 -9.82 26.54
N TYR A 5 46.21 -9.79 26.00
CA TYR A 5 45.89 -10.29 24.66
C TYR A 5 46.52 -9.45 23.52
N THR A 6 46.66 -8.13 23.69
CA THR A 6 47.34 -7.29 22.68
C THR A 6 48.85 -7.57 22.62
N ASN A 7 49.45 -7.98 23.73
CA ASN A 7 50.89 -8.19 23.87
C ASN A 7 51.35 -9.63 23.60
N THR A 8 50.43 -10.61 23.46
CA THR A 8 50.77 -11.98 23.04
C THR A 8 50.84 -12.11 21.51
N THR A 9 51.60 -13.11 21.05
CA THR A 9 51.84 -13.41 19.63
C THR A 9 51.91 -14.91 19.38
N GLY A 10 51.49 -15.36 18.19
CA GLY A 10 51.49 -16.78 17.83
C GLY A 10 50.51 -17.60 18.67
N GLU A 11 50.87 -18.85 18.94
CA GLU A 11 50.07 -19.87 19.64
C GLU A 11 49.38 -19.35 20.93
N GLN A 12 50.10 -18.57 21.75
CA GLN A 12 49.56 -17.98 22.99
C GLN A 12 48.45 -16.93 22.74
N LYS A 13 48.42 -16.32 21.56
CA LYS A 13 47.36 -15.38 21.16
C LYS A 13 46.14 -16.11 20.63
N ASP A 14 46.36 -17.20 19.88
CA ASP A 14 45.28 -18.05 19.39
C ASP A 14 44.56 -18.76 20.55
N GLU A 15 45.29 -19.38 21.48
CA GLU A 15 44.70 -19.97 22.70
C GLU A 15 43.91 -18.94 23.53
N ALA A 16 44.48 -17.73 23.69
CA ALA A 16 43.80 -16.64 24.39
C ALA A 16 42.55 -16.12 23.65
N ARG A 17 42.55 -16.11 22.31
CA ARG A 17 41.37 -15.78 21.50
C ARG A 17 40.28 -16.82 21.74
N ASP A 18 40.59 -18.10 21.58
CA ASP A 18 39.61 -19.18 21.62
C ASP A 18 38.92 -19.28 23.00
N ILE A 19 39.67 -19.03 24.10
CA ILE A 19 39.11 -18.89 25.46
C ILE A 19 38.14 -17.70 25.55
N ILE A 20 38.47 -16.56 24.94
CA ILE A 20 37.64 -15.34 25.00
C ILE A 20 36.41 -15.45 24.09
N GLU A 21 36.52 -16.06 22.90
CA GLU A 21 35.37 -16.34 22.03
C GLU A 21 34.38 -17.28 22.72
N SER A 22 34.88 -18.38 23.31
CA SER A 22 34.05 -19.30 24.10
C SER A 22 33.41 -18.60 25.30
N GLY A 23 34.17 -17.79 26.04
CA GLY A 23 33.68 -17.03 27.18
C GLY A 23 32.61 -16.00 26.82
N CYS A 24 32.80 -15.25 25.73
CA CYS A 24 31.81 -14.28 25.24
C CYS A 24 30.54 -14.98 24.75
N ARG A 25 30.64 -16.08 24.00
CA ARG A 25 29.47 -16.88 23.59
C ARG A 25 28.62 -17.31 24.78
N HIS A 26 29.23 -17.94 25.79
CA HIS A 26 28.52 -18.38 27.00
C HIS A 26 27.95 -17.20 27.80
N PHE A 27 28.64 -16.07 27.85
CA PHE A 27 28.14 -14.86 28.50
C PHE A 27 26.91 -14.29 27.78
N ILE A 28 26.96 -14.22 26.45
CA ILE A 28 25.86 -13.72 25.60
C ILE A 28 24.63 -14.62 25.77
N ALA A 29 24.80 -15.94 25.70
CA ALA A 29 23.74 -16.92 25.96
C ALA A 29 23.11 -16.75 27.36
N HIS A 30 23.94 -16.66 28.41
CA HIS A 30 23.47 -16.49 29.79
C HIS A 30 22.74 -15.16 30.03
N MET A 31 23.18 -14.06 29.40
CA MET A 31 22.67 -12.72 29.68
C MET A 31 21.52 -12.29 28.76
N PHE A 32 21.50 -12.78 27.52
CA PHE A 32 20.59 -12.34 26.45
C PHE A 32 19.76 -13.48 25.84
N GLY A 33 19.96 -14.73 26.28
CA GLY A 33 19.28 -15.92 25.77
C GLY A 33 20.05 -16.67 24.69
N ASP A 34 19.81 -17.98 24.59
CA ASP A 34 20.49 -18.87 23.64
C ASP A 34 20.22 -18.45 22.18
N ASP A 35 18.96 -18.12 21.83
CA ASP A 35 18.56 -17.68 20.48
C ASP A 35 19.39 -16.47 19.99
N ASN A 36 19.56 -15.45 20.84
CA ASN A 36 20.36 -14.26 20.54
C ASN A 36 21.86 -14.59 20.41
N ALA A 37 22.35 -15.60 21.12
CA ALA A 37 23.76 -16.03 21.05
C ALA A 37 24.05 -16.87 19.81
N GLU A 38 23.09 -17.68 19.36
CA GLU A 38 23.16 -18.43 18.11
C GLU A 38 23.11 -17.48 16.92
N GLU A 39 22.10 -16.60 16.84
CA GLU A 39 21.94 -15.66 15.72
C GLU A 39 23.14 -14.70 15.60
N LEU A 40 23.65 -14.16 16.72
CA LEU A 40 24.83 -13.28 16.67
C LEU A 40 26.09 -14.02 16.18
N GLU A 41 26.24 -15.31 16.49
CA GLU A 41 27.33 -16.11 15.91
C GLU A 41 27.13 -16.36 14.42
N GLU A 42 25.92 -16.71 13.97
CA GLU A 42 25.65 -16.95 12.55
C GLU A 42 25.97 -15.71 11.70
N LEU A 43 25.56 -14.52 12.18
CA LEU A 43 25.88 -13.25 11.53
C LEU A 43 27.40 -12.94 11.59
N ARG A 44 28.09 -13.30 12.67
CA ARG A 44 29.56 -13.18 12.80
C ARG A 44 30.32 -14.08 11.82
N LEU A 45 29.85 -15.33 11.63
CA LEU A 45 30.51 -16.32 10.76
C LEU A 45 30.18 -16.13 9.28
N SER A 46 28.96 -15.70 8.95
CA SER A 46 28.54 -15.46 7.56
C SER A 46 29.25 -14.26 6.92
N ASN A 47 29.74 -13.30 7.71
CA ASN A 47 30.32 -12.03 7.26
C ASN A 47 29.38 -11.20 6.35
N THR A 48 28.06 -11.44 6.39
CA THR A 48 27.06 -10.64 5.67
C THR A 48 26.77 -9.31 6.36
N VAL A 49 27.06 -9.22 7.65
CA VAL A 49 26.81 -8.06 8.52
C VAL A 49 28.15 -7.49 8.98
N SER A 50 28.27 -6.16 9.03
CA SER A 50 29.52 -5.51 9.45
C SER A 50 29.79 -5.68 10.95
N ARG A 51 31.05 -5.56 11.34
CA ARG A 51 31.44 -5.64 12.76
C ARG A 51 30.85 -4.52 13.62
N GLN A 52 30.61 -3.34 13.02
CA GLN A 52 29.93 -2.23 13.67
C GLN A 52 28.46 -2.59 13.95
N HIS A 53 27.76 -3.17 12.97
CA HIS A 53 26.40 -3.68 13.15
C HIS A 53 26.31 -4.75 14.25
N LEU A 54 27.21 -5.73 14.27
CA LEU A 54 27.25 -6.76 15.31
C LEU A 54 27.49 -6.16 16.70
N ALA A 55 28.38 -5.17 16.81
CA ALA A 55 28.66 -4.49 18.07
C ALA A 55 27.50 -3.60 18.53
N ALA A 56 26.82 -2.92 17.62
CA ALA A 56 25.61 -2.14 17.90
C ALA A 56 24.47 -3.05 18.39
N ARG A 57 24.24 -4.18 17.72
CA ARG A 57 23.26 -5.19 18.15
C ARG A 57 23.56 -5.72 19.55
N LEU A 58 24.82 -6.00 19.86
CA LEU A 58 25.23 -6.45 21.19
C LEU A 58 25.00 -5.37 22.26
N ALA A 59 25.17 -4.08 21.93
CA ALA A 59 24.86 -2.96 22.83
C ALA A 59 23.35 -2.82 23.09
N VAL A 60 22.50 -3.01 22.07
CA VAL A 60 21.04 -3.05 22.21
C VAL A 60 20.62 -4.16 23.18
N LEU A 61 21.06 -5.40 22.95
CA LEU A 61 20.78 -6.55 23.82
C LEU A 61 21.20 -6.29 25.28
N ALA A 62 22.37 -5.67 25.49
CA ALA A 62 22.82 -5.30 26.83
C ALA A 62 21.90 -4.28 27.52
N SER A 63 21.31 -3.35 26.77
CA SER A 63 20.43 -2.32 27.32
C SER A 63 19.02 -2.81 27.67
N GLU A 64 18.54 -3.83 26.96
CA GLU A 64 17.21 -4.43 27.16
C GLU A 64 17.14 -5.32 28.41
N VAL A 65 18.30 -5.65 29.02
CA VAL A 65 18.37 -6.39 30.29
C VAL A 65 17.65 -5.62 31.40
N SER A 66 16.51 -6.17 31.85
CA SER A 66 15.60 -5.47 32.76
C SER A 66 16.15 -5.29 34.18
N ASN A 67 17.02 -6.20 34.65
CA ASN A 67 17.68 -6.07 35.95
C ASN A 67 18.88 -5.12 35.85
N GLU A 68 18.88 -4.03 36.61
CA GLU A 68 19.93 -3.01 36.57
C GLU A 68 21.34 -3.54 36.88
N VAL A 69 21.48 -4.48 37.82
CA VAL A 69 22.79 -5.05 38.18
C VAL A 69 23.34 -5.91 37.04
N ASP A 70 22.48 -6.73 36.45
CA ASP A 70 22.84 -7.58 35.32
C ASP A 70 23.06 -6.75 34.04
N ARG A 71 22.29 -5.69 33.82
CA ARG A 71 22.53 -4.70 32.75
C ARG A 71 23.89 -4.03 32.91
N LYS A 72 24.25 -3.56 34.11
CA LYS A 72 25.58 -2.97 34.36
C LYS A 72 26.71 -3.98 34.13
N ARG A 73 26.47 -5.27 34.39
CA ARG A 73 27.39 -6.37 34.08
C ARG A 73 27.48 -6.62 32.56
N ALA A 74 26.36 -6.57 31.84
CA ALA A 74 26.29 -6.68 30.38
C ALA A 74 27.05 -5.52 29.71
N GLU A 75 26.71 -4.28 30.04
CA GLU A 75 27.37 -3.05 29.59
C GLU A 75 28.90 -3.10 29.80
N GLY A 76 29.36 -3.56 30.98
CA GLY A 76 30.79 -3.71 31.29
C GLY A 76 31.52 -4.73 30.40
N SER A 77 30.85 -5.82 30.02
CA SER A 77 31.40 -6.88 29.16
C SER A 77 31.47 -6.50 27.68
N LEU A 78 30.64 -5.55 27.20
CA LEU A 78 30.58 -5.11 25.80
C LEU A 78 31.97 -4.81 25.23
N SER A 79 32.79 -4.08 25.99
CA SER A 79 34.13 -3.65 25.56
C SER A 79 35.08 -4.81 25.18
N ILE A 80 34.91 -5.99 25.81
CA ILE A 80 35.72 -7.18 25.54
C ILE A 80 35.13 -7.98 24.39
N CYS A 81 33.82 -8.23 24.42
CA CYS A 81 33.17 -9.05 23.41
C CYS A 81 33.07 -8.36 22.05
N SER A 82 32.84 -7.04 21.99
CA SER A 82 32.95 -6.29 20.73
C SER A 82 34.36 -6.33 20.16
N ARG A 83 35.40 -6.12 20.99
CA ARG A 83 36.79 -6.02 20.50
C ARG A 83 37.48 -7.33 20.13
N ILE A 84 37.23 -8.41 20.89
CA ILE A 84 37.94 -9.67 20.69
C ILE A 84 37.07 -10.69 19.97
N TYR A 85 35.82 -10.88 20.42
CA TYR A 85 34.92 -11.88 19.84
C TYR A 85 34.31 -11.42 18.51
N LEU A 86 33.80 -10.19 18.42
CA LEU A 86 33.31 -9.58 17.16
C LEU A 86 34.42 -8.91 16.33
N ALA A 87 35.65 -8.86 16.84
CA ALA A 87 36.82 -8.21 16.22
C ALA A 87 36.58 -6.75 15.76
N TYR A 88 35.67 -6.02 16.42
CA TYR A 88 35.34 -4.63 16.15
C TYR A 88 36.34 -3.68 16.84
N ASP A 89 37.02 -2.85 16.06
CA ASP A 89 38.06 -1.94 16.53
C ASP A 89 37.52 -0.57 17.03
N GLY A 90 36.25 -0.27 16.77
CA GLY A 90 35.64 1.03 17.02
C GLY A 90 35.61 1.95 15.79
N SER A 91 35.89 1.42 14.59
CA SER A 91 35.71 2.14 13.32
C SER A 91 34.26 2.57 13.12
N CYS A 92 34.07 3.84 12.78
CA CYS A 92 32.77 4.41 12.45
C CYS A 92 32.63 4.50 10.92
N GLU A 93 31.87 3.58 10.34
CA GLU A 93 31.59 3.50 8.91
C GLU A 93 30.09 3.79 8.69
N CYS A 94 29.81 4.96 8.12
CA CYS A 94 28.46 5.49 7.94
C CYS A 94 28.10 5.69 6.45
N HIS A 95 28.81 5.02 5.54
CA HIS A 95 28.61 5.09 4.09
C HIS A 95 28.68 6.51 3.50
N GLY A 96 29.35 7.43 4.22
CA GLY A 96 29.46 8.85 3.86
C GLY A 96 28.35 9.76 4.41
N HIS A 97 27.27 9.19 4.99
CA HIS A 97 26.10 9.95 5.47
C HIS A 97 26.20 10.40 6.93
N ALA A 98 27.27 10.09 7.65
CA ALA A 98 27.54 10.69 8.95
C ALA A 98 29.04 10.72 9.25
N SER A 99 29.46 11.68 10.09
CA SER A 99 30.86 11.88 10.48
C SER A 99 31.24 11.28 11.83
N SER A 100 30.29 10.69 12.55
CA SER A 100 30.46 10.25 13.94
C SER A 100 29.44 9.20 14.33
N CYS A 101 29.84 8.28 15.21
CA CYS A 101 29.00 7.24 15.77
C CYS A 101 28.87 7.44 17.28
N ASP A 102 27.83 6.86 17.86
CA ASP A 102 27.68 6.82 19.30
C ASP A 102 28.77 5.94 19.95
N PRO A 103 29.45 6.40 21.01
CA PRO A 103 30.51 5.63 21.67
C PRO A 103 30.07 4.32 22.33
N LEU A 104 28.79 4.19 22.70
CA LEU A 104 28.21 3.02 23.35
C LEU A 104 27.36 2.18 22.38
N TRP A 105 26.50 2.83 21.61
CA TRP A 105 25.55 2.16 20.72
C TRP A 105 26.15 1.81 19.35
N HIS A 106 27.29 2.40 18.98
CA HIS A 106 28.00 2.19 17.70
C HIS A 106 27.19 2.54 16.43
N GLN A 107 25.97 3.04 16.61
CA GLN A 107 25.07 3.64 15.65
C GLN A 107 25.63 4.97 15.14
N CYS A 108 25.61 5.20 13.82
CA CYS A 108 25.90 6.49 13.21
C CYS A 108 24.93 7.58 13.69
N LEU A 109 25.47 8.76 14.02
CA LEU A 109 24.73 9.90 14.56
C LEU A 109 24.46 10.94 13.48
N ASN A 110 23.23 11.45 13.43
CA ASN A 110 22.79 12.49 12.50
C ASN A 110 23.00 12.10 11.02
N CYS A 111 22.51 10.93 10.62
CA CYS A 111 22.53 10.49 9.22
C CYS A 111 21.93 11.57 8.28
N THR A 112 22.63 11.87 7.20
CA THR A 112 22.26 12.86 6.18
C THR A 112 21.57 12.21 4.99
N ASP A 113 21.27 12.98 3.93
CA ASP A 113 20.82 12.46 2.62
C ASP A 113 19.57 11.57 2.67
N ASN A 114 18.72 11.83 3.68
CA ASN A 114 17.49 11.11 3.99
C ASN A 114 17.69 9.63 4.35
N THR A 115 18.79 9.32 5.03
CA THR A 115 19.16 7.96 5.47
C THR A 115 18.98 7.72 6.97
N TYR A 116 18.89 6.45 7.37
CA TYR A 116 18.91 5.96 8.75
C TYR A 116 19.46 4.52 8.80
N GLY A 117 19.49 3.87 9.97
CA GLY A 117 20.12 2.55 10.16
C GLY A 117 21.53 2.67 10.76
N VAL A 118 22.12 1.56 11.23
CA VAL A 118 23.36 1.58 12.08
C VAL A 118 24.54 2.28 11.40
N GLN A 119 24.59 2.16 10.08
CA GLN A 119 25.59 2.71 9.17
C GLN A 119 24.99 3.70 8.17
N CYS A 120 23.78 4.20 8.43
CA CYS A 120 22.99 5.01 7.51
C CYS A 120 22.65 4.27 6.18
N GLU A 121 22.44 2.96 6.26
CA GLU A 121 22.24 2.03 5.13
C GLU A 121 20.79 1.87 4.64
N LEU A 122 19.83 2.61 5.20
CA LEU A 122 18.41 2.55 4.87
C LEU A 122 17.86 3.94 4.52
N CYS A 123 16.86 4.02 3.62
CA CYS A 123 16.16 5.27 3.33
C CYS A 123 15.05 5.55 4.35
N MET A 124 14.98 6.78 4.87
CA MET A 124 13.93 7.21 5.81
C MET A 124 12.52 6.99 5.25
N GLU A 125 11.53 6.94 6.14
CA GLU A 125 10.12 6.87 5.76
C GLU A 125 9.75 8.00 4.78
N SER A 126 8.96 7.67 3.77
CA SER A 126 8.67 8.52 2.59
C SER A 126 9.86 8.80 1.65
N PHE A 127 10.98 8.08 1.76
CA PHE A 127 12.08 8.08 0.78
C PHE A 127 12.35 6.69 0.20
N THR A 128 12.83 6.65 -1.04
CA THR A 128 13.21 5.42 -1.76
C THR A 128 14.48 5.65 -2.58
N GLY A 129 15.20 4.57 -2.88
CA GLY A 129 16.48 4.60 -3.58
C GLY A 129 17.44 3.51 -3.08
N ASN A 130 18.72 3.66 -3.42
CA ASN A 130 19.79 2.88 -2.82
C ASN A 130 20.74 3.85 -2.09
N PRO A 131 20.74 3.91 -0.75
CA PRO A 131 21.62 4.82 -0.02
C PRO A 131 23.10 4.58 -0.34
N LEU A 132 23.49 3.33 -0.61
CA LEU A 132 24.88 2.95 -0.87
C LEU A 132 25.41 3.35 -2.26
N GLU A 133 24.53 3.67 -3.22
CA GLU A 133 24.93 3.89 -4.64
C GLU A 133 24.28 5.13 -5.31
N GLY A 134 23.15 5.63 -4.81
CA GLY A 134 22.38 6.72 -5.43
C GLY A 134 21.68 7.66 -4.45
N GLY A 135 21.79 7.42 -3.15
CA GLY A 135 21.08 8.19 -2.11
C GLY A 135 19.59 7.87 -2.03
N CYS A 136 18.90 8.62 -1.17
CA CYS A 136 17.47 8.46 -0.89
C CYS A 136 16.66 9.66 -1.40
N THR A 137 15.77 9.40 -2.35
CA THR A 137 14.91 10.37 -3.02
C THR A 137 13.50 10.33 -2.45
N SER A 138 12.84 11.49 -2.35
CA SER A 138 11.46 11.55 -1.85
C SER A 138 10.55 10.68 -2.71
N ILE A 139 9.73 9.87 -2.06
CA ILE A 139 8.51 9.34 -2.67
C ILE A 139 7.55 10.53 -2.75
N GLU A 140 7.68 11.32 -3.81
CA GLU A 140 6.63 12.28 -4.18
C GLU A 140 5.33 11.49 -4.25
N GLY A 141 4.36 11.85 -3.40
CA GLY A 141 3.13 11.08 -3.26
C GLY A 141 2.49 10.93 -4.62
N GLU A 142 2.11 9.71 -4.98
CA GLU A 142 1.27 9.45 -6.14
C GLU A 142 -0.10 10.05 -5.83
N GLU A 143 -0.25 11.35 -6.10
CA GLU A 143 -1.56 11.98 -6.24
C GLU A 143 -2.27 11.17 -7.32
N THR A 144 -3.23 10.35 -6.90
CA THR A 144 -4.15 9.66 -7.77
C THR A 144 -4.99 10.73 -8.46
N SER A 145 -4.46 11.30 -9.55
CA SER A 145 -5.01 12.46 -10.24
C SER A 145 -6.46 12.19 -10.61
N CYS A 146 -7.38 12.80 -9.86
CA CYS A 146 -8.82 12.61 -10.01
C CYS A 146 -9.22 12.82 -11.48
N THR A 147 -9.59 11.75 -12.18
CA THR A 147 -9.88 11.80 -13.62
C THR A 147 -11.33 12.21 -13.84
N CYS A 148 -11.64 13.46 -13.46
CA CYS A 148 -12.98 14.02 -13.44
C CYS A 148 -13.36 14.83 -14.68
N ASN A 149 -12.71 14.54 -15.82
CA ASN A 149 -12.85 15.29 -17.08
C ASN A 149 -12.78 16.82 -16.88
N ASN A 150 -11.97 17.34 -15.93
CA ASN A 150 -11.91 18.78 -15.59
C ASN A 150 -13.24 19.41 -15.10
N HIS A 151 -14.19 18.58 -14.64
CA HIS A 151 -15.46 18.97 -14.04
C HIS A 151 -15.48 18.81 -12.50
N SER A 152 -14.45 18.26 -11.88
CA SER A 152 -14.23 18.33 -10.43
C SER A 152 -12.73 18.29 -10.10
N GLU A 153 -12.37 18.88 -8.96
CA GLU A 153 -11.02 18.87 -8.38
C GLU A 153 -10.92 17.83 -7.23
N HIS A 154 -12.00 17.10 -6.94
CA HIS A 154 -12.09 16.21 -5.78
C HIS A 154 -12.67 14.84 -6.14
N CYS A 155 -12.07 13.78 -5.63
CA CYS A 155 -12.56 12.41 -5.73
C CYS A 155 -12.44 11.66 -4.39
N ASP A 156 -13.14 10.54 -4.25
CA ASP A 156 -12.98 9.62 -3.12
C ASP A 156 -11.79 8.65 -3.30
N SER A 157 -11.57 7.75 -2.34
CA SER A 157 -10.50 6.75 -2.37
C SER A 157 -10.60 5.75 -3.52
N ASP A 158 -11.78 5.59 -4.11
CA ASP A 158 -12.02 4.71 -5.25
C ASP A 158 -11.83 5.47 -6.59
N GLY A 159 -11.44 6.74 -6.53
CA GLY A 159 -11.22 7.63 -7.68
C GLY A 159 -12.50 8.27 -8.23
N LYS A 160 -13.64 8.16 -7.52
CA LYS A 160 -14.92 8.70 -8.01
C LYS A 160 -15.09 10.17 -7.69
N CYS A 161 -15.48 10.93 -8.69
CA CYS A 161 -15.56 12.38 -8.63
C CYS A 161 -16.70 12.87 -7.75
N GLN A 162 -16.39 13.80 -6.86
CA GLN A 162 -17.35 14.42 -5.95
C GLN A 162 -17.80 15.77 -6.53
N SER A 163 -19.10 16.07 -6.44
CA SER A 163 -19.68 17.38 -6.80
C SER A 163 -19.34 17.88 -8.21
N CYS A 164 -19.60 17.06 -9.23
CA CYS A 164 -19.42 17.42 -10.65
C CYS A 164 -20.03 18.80 -11.01
N LEU A 165 -19.22 19.65 -11.63
CA LEU A 165 -19.52 21.01 -12.06
C LEU A 165 -19.89 21.07 -13.55
N HIS A 166 -20.30 22.25 -14.03
CA HIS A 166 -20.64 22.49 -15.44
C HIS A 166 -21.79 21.61 -15.96
N ASN A 167 -22.74 21.27 -15.08
CA ASN A 167 -23.92 20.44 -15.38
C ASN A 167 -23.58 19.02 -15.85
N THR A 168 -22.52 18.42 -15.30
CA THR A 168 -22.15 17.02 -15.56
C THR A 168 -22.50 16.09 -14.39
N THR A 169 -22.41 14.78 -14.63
CA THR A 169 -22.71 13.72 -13.67
C THR A 169 -22.01 12.41 -14.06
N GLY A 170 -21.92 11.47 -13.12
CA GLY A 170 -21.22 10.20 -13.27
C GLY A 170 -19.95 10.09 -12.44
N ASP A 171 -19.38 8.88 -12.35
CA ASP A 171 -18.22 8.58 -11.51
C ASP A 171 -16.96 9.34 -11.96
N SER A 172 -16.89 9.77 -13.22
CA SER A 172 -15.82 10.61 -13.78
C SER A 172 -16.35 11.95 -14.30
N CYS A 173 -17.56 12.34 -13.91
CA CYS A 173 -18.29 13.48 -14.49
C CYS A 173 -18.46 13.37 -16.03
N GLU A 174 -18.57 12.15 -16.55
CA GLU A 174 -18.45 11.80 -17.97
C GLU A 174 -19.72 11.98 -18.82
N ARG A 175 -20.82 12.47 -18.21
CA ARG A 175 -22.12 12.67 -18.88
C ARG A 175 -22.73 14.01 -18.46
N CYS A 176 -23.59 14.58 -19.31
CA CYS A 176 -24.44 15.69 -18.90
C CYS A 176 -25.49 15.26 -17.87
N ALA A 177 -25.82 16.15 -16.95
CA ALA A 177 -26.88 15.98 -15.96
C ALA A 177 -28.28 16.02 -16.64
N PRO A 178 -29.34 15.50 -15.98
CA PRO A 178 -30.70 15.57 -16.50
C PRO A 178 -31.11 17.01 -16.87
N GLY A 179 -31.81 17.15 -18.00
CA GLY A 179 -32.14 18.44 -18.61
C GLY A 179 -31.00 19.12 -19.40
N PHE A 180 -29.84 18.46 -19.57
CA PHE A 180 -28.71 18.96 -20.37
C PHE A 180 -28.23 17.93 -21.41
N TYR A 181 -27.67 18.43 -22.52
CA TYR A 181 -27.09 17.64 -23.61
C TYR A 181 -25.73 18.19 -24.05
N GLY A 182 -24.89 17.34 -24.63
CA GLY A 182 -23.57 17.70 -25.13
C GLY A 182 -22.53 16.59 -24.92
N ASP A 183 -21.26 16.96 -24.83
CA ASP A 183 -20.12 16.04 -24.67
C ASP A 183 -19.23 16.47 -23.49
N ALA A 184 -19.55 15.94 -22.32
CA ALA A 184 -18.88 16.14 -21.03
C ALA A 184 -17.45 15.56 -20.95
N THR A 185 -16.90 15.00 -22.04
CA THR A 185 -15.53 14.48 -22.07
C THR A 185 -14.51 15.47 -22.62
N THR A 186 -14.95 16.63 -23.11
CA THR A 186 -14.07 17.68 -23.65
C THR A 186 -13.35 18.47 -22.54
N GLY A 187 -13.97 18.56 -21.37
CA GLY A 187 -13.46 19.20 -20.16
C GLY A 187 -13.56 20.72 -20.14
N THR A 188 -14.57 21.29 -20.80
CA THR A 188 -14.84 22.74 -20.79
C THR A 188 -16.10 23.10 -20.00
N ARG A 189 -16.29 24.39 -19.70
CA ARG A 189 -17.43 24.86 -18.90
C ARG A 189 -18.76 24.79 -19.64
N ASP A 190 -18.73 24.69 -20.97
CA ASP A 190 -19.89 24.81 -21.86
C ASP A 190 -20.23 23.47 -22.55
N ASP A 191 -19.58 22.37 -22.16
CA ASP A 191 -19.73 21.02 -22.70
C ASP A 191 -21.16 20.48 -22.61
N CYS A 192 -21.93 20.94 -21.62
CA CYS A 192 -23.32 20.56 -21.38
C CYS A 192 -24.25 21.77 -21.45
N SER A 193 -25.04 21.83 -22.51
CA SER A 193 -26.03 22.87 -22.79
C SER A 193 -27.43 22.45 -22.36
N ILE A 194 -28.27 23.41 -21.94
CA ILE A 194 -29.64 23.13 -21.49
C ILE A 194 -30.52 22.62 -22.63
N CYS A 195 -31.33 21.59 -22.36
CA CYS A 195 -32.29 21.05 -23.32
C CYS A 195 -33.35 22.10 -23.70
N PRO A 196 -33.63 22.32 -25.01
CA PRO A 196 -34.63 23.26 -25.50
C PRO A 196 -36.06 22.69 -25.39
N CYS A 197 -36.35 21.94 -24.33
CA CYS A 197 -37.62 21.24 -24.12
C CYS A 197 -38.48 21.99 -23.10
N PRO A 198 -39.82 22.01 -23.28
CA PRO A 198 -40.75 22.50 -22.28
C PRO A 198 -40.54 21.82 -20.92
N ASP A 199 -40.82 22.56 -19.84
CA ASP A 199 -40.75 22.11 -18.46
C ASP A 199 -39.39 21.52 -18.01
N GLY A 200 -38.32 21.75 -18.78
CA GLY A 200 -36.97 21.25 -18.48
C GLY A 200 -36.78 19.76 -18.79
N GLY A 201 -37.57 19.20 -19.72
CA GLY A 201 -37.47 17.79 -20.12
C GLY A 201 -36.12 17.39 -20.73
N ASP A 202 -35.74 16.12 -20.52
CA ASP A 202 -34.52 15.54 -21.10
C ASP A 202 -34.57 15.51 -22.65
N CYS A 203 -33.39 15.56 -23.27
CA CYS A 203 -33.20 15.56 -24.72
C CYS A 203 -31.93 14.81 -25.12
N PHE A 204 -31.82 14.49 -26.41
CA PHE A 204 -30.67 13.80 -27.00
C PHE A 204 -30.37 14.34 -28.40
N ILE A 205 -29.18 14.05 -28.94
CA ILE A 205 -28.86 14.32 -30.34
C ILE A 205 -29.34 13.16 -31.20
N ASN A 206 -30.26 13.42 -32.14
CA ASN A 206 -30.80 12.41 -33.03
C ASN A 206 -29.88 12.12 -34.24
N GLY A 207 -30.26 11.16 -35.08
CA GLY A 207 -29.47 10.75 -36.27
C GLY A 207 -29.32 11.82 -37.36
N GLN A 208 -29.94 12.99 -37.21
CA GLN A 208 -29.78 14.16 -38.10
C GLN A 208 -28.91 15.25 -37.46
N ASN A 209 -28.27 14.97 -36.32
CA ASN A 209 -27.51 15.92 -35.51
C ASN A 209 -28.36 17.10 -35.01
N LEU A 210 -29.64 16.86 -34.71
CA LEU A 210 -30.57 17.81 -34.10
C LEU A 210 -30.88 17.41 -32.66
N VAL A 211 -31.14 18.40 -31.82
CA VAL A 211 -31.59 18.17 -30.44
C VAL A 211 -33.07 17.78 -30.46
N GLU A 212 -33.39 16.62 -29.91
CA GLU A 212 -34.75 16.06 -29.87
C GLU A 212 -35.12 15.72 -28.42
N CYS A 213 -36.30 16.17 -27.98
CA CYS A 213 -36.80 15.91 -26.63
C CYS A 213 -37.18 14.43 -26.47
N ALA A 214 -36.76 13.82 -25.36
CA ALA A 214 -37.04 12.41 -25.07
C ALA A 214 -38.54 12.12 -24.92
N LYS A 215 -39.33 13.13 -24.52
CA LYS A 215 -40.79 13.06 -24.39
C LYS A 215 -41.42 14.45 -24.44
N CYS A 216 -42.50 14.62 -25.22
CA CYS A 216 -43.30 15.84 -25.18
C CYS A 216 -44.36 15.82 -24.04
N PRO A 217 -44.69 17.00 -23.47
CA PRO A 217 -45.89 17.16 -22.65
C PRO A 217 -47.18 16.85 -23.42
N ASP A 218 -48.27 16.61 -22.68
CA ASP A 218 -49.57 16.30 -23.27
C ASP A 218 -50.05 17.45 -24.18
N GLY A 219 -50.42 17.12 -25.42
CA GLY A 219 -50.87 18.10 -26.41
C GLY A 219 -49.76 18.80 -27.21
N LYS A 220 -48.48 18.47 -26.97
CA LYS A 220 -47.33 19.01 -27.72
C LYS A 220 -46.73 18.01 -28.72
N GLN A 221 -46.15 18.53 -29.79
CA GLN A 221 -45.43 17.77 -30.83
C GLN A 221 -44.21 18.54 -31.39
N GLY A 222 -43.48 17.91 -32.32
CA GLY A 222 -42.26 18.43 -32.91
C GLY A 222 -41.01 18.02 -32.12
N ILE A 223 -39.83 18.17 -32.71
CA ILE A 223 -38.56 17.69 -32.10
C ILE A 223 -38.23 18.40 -30.78
N THR A 224 -38.63 19.66 -30.62
CA THR A 224 -38.49 20.47 -29.40
C THR A 224 -39.80 20.57 -28.60
N CYS A 225 -40.86 19.86 -28.99
CA CYS A 225 -42.18 19.90 -28.33
C CYS A 225 -42.82 21.30 -28.24
N GLU A 226 -42.47 22.21 -29.15
CA GLU A 226 -42.97 23.59 -29.17
C GLU A 226 -44.37 23.71 -29.81
N GLU A 227 -44.69 22.86 -30.77
CA GLU A 227 -45.95 22.89 -31.53
C GLU A 227 -47.12 22.29 -30.74
N ASP A 228 -48.31 22.90 -30.84
CA ASP A 228 -49.55 22.28 -30.35
C ASP A 228 -50.08 21.24 -31.35
N ILE A 229 -50.62 20.13 -30.85
CA ILE A 229 -51.33 19.12 -31.66
C ILE A 229 -52.67 19.71 -32.12
N THR A 230 -52.64 20.48 -33.22
CA THR A 230 -53.86 21.04 -33.81
C THR A 230 -54.66 19.93 -34.52
N ALA A 231 -55.96 19.84 -34.21
CA ALA A 231 -56.85 18.83 -34.77
C ALA A 231 -57.30 19.16 -36.21
N HIS A 232 -56.35 19.31 -37.13
CA HIS A 232 -56.64 19.41 -38.56
C HIS A 232 -56.61 18.03 -39.22
N LYS A 233 -57.79 17.52 -39.56
CA LYS A 233 -57.94 16.49 -40.59
C LYS A 233 -57.57 17.09 -41.94
N GLU A 234 -56.46 16.64 -42.54
CA GLU A 234 -56.48 16.13 -43.91
C GLU A 234 -55.26 15.24 -44.19
N GLU A 235 -55.39 14.34 -45.16
CA GLU A 235 -54.42 13.30 -45.46
C GLU A 235 -53.31 13.81 -46.39
N THR A 236 -52.04 13.69 -45.98
CA THR A 236 -50.94 13.54 -46.94
C THR A 236 -50.30 12.17 -46.77
N THR A 237 -50.71 11.25 -47.64
CA THR A 237 -50.22 9.88 -47.70
C THR A 237 -48.76 9.85 -48.18
N THR A 238 -47.81 9.63 -47.27
CA THR A 238 -46.48 9.11 -47.66
C THR A 238 -46.40 7.63 -47.31
N LYS A 239 -46.55 6.83 -48.36
CA LYS A 239 -46.72 5.37 -48.32
C LYS A 239 -45.41 4.70 -47.87
N HIS A 240 -45.40 4.00 -46.74
CA HIS A 240 -44.43 2.93 -46.49
C HIS A 240 -45.05 1.58 -46.91
N PRO A 241 -44.38 0.77 -47.75
CA PRO A 241 -44.87 -0.57 -48.06
C PRO A 241 -44.88 -1.46 -46.81
N LYS A 242 -45.97 -2.20 -46.61
CA LYS A 242 -45.92 -3.40 -45.79
C LYS A 242 -45.24 -4.49 -46.61
N GLU A 243 -44.15 -5.06 -46.10
CA GLU A 243 -43.76 -6.41 -46.50
C GLU A 243 -44.38 -7.41 -45.51
N GLU A 244 -45.25 -8.27 -46.04
CA GLU A 244 -45.86 -9.38 -45.32
C GLU A 244 -45.00 -10.62 -45.53
N LYS A 245 -44.90 -11.46 -44.49
CA LYS A 245 -44.09 -12.68 -44.51
C LYS A 245 -44.56 -13.66 -45.59
N THR A 246 -43.61 -14.33 -46.22
CA THR A 246 -43.81 -15.68 -46.77
C THR A 246 -42.88 -16.67 -46.04
N GLU A 247 -43.49 -17.67 -45.39
CA GLU A 247 -42.78 -18.86 -44.92
C GLU A 247 -42.65 -19.88 -46.04
N GLU A 248 -41.61 -20.73 -46.01
CA GLU A 248 -41.80 -22.17 -46.20
C GLU A 248 -40.74 -23.00 -45.44
N LYS A 249 -41.19 -23.78 -44.44
CA LYS A 249 -40.87 -25.22 -44.17
C LYS A 249 -39.39 -25.61 -43.88
N LYS A 250 -39.02 -26.64 -43.09
CA LYS A 250 -39.65 -27.79 -42.37
C LYS A 250 -38.54 -28.40 -41.44
N GLU A 251 -38.72 -29.22 -40.40
CA GLU A 251 -39.87 -29.76 -39.64
C GLU A 251 -39.41 -30.36 -38.28
N SER A 252 -40.37 -30.91 -37.49
CA SER A 252 -40.35 -32.08 -36.58
C SER A 252 -39.10 -33.00 -36.47
N SER A 253 -38.85 -33.78 -35.40
CA SER A 253 -39.56 -34.09 -34.11
C SER A 253 -38.64 -34.98 -33.23
N LYS A 254 -38.47 -34.72 -31.93
CA LYS A 254 -39.17 -35.31 -30.75
C LYS A 254 -38.66 -36.71 -30.26
N THR A 255 -38.06 -36.72 -29.04
CA THR A 255 -38.13 -37.75 -27.95
C THR A 255 -37.59 -39.19 -28.15
N GLU A 256 -37.33 -40.04 -27.13
CA GLU A 256 -37.40 -40.03 -25.64
C GLU A 256 -36.32 -41.07 -25.16
N GLU A 257 -35.48 -40.82 -24.14
CA GLU A 257 -35.64 -41.11 -22.69
C GLU A 257 -35.37 -42.57 -22.22
N LYS A 258 -34.38 -42.78 -21.32
CA LYS A 258 -34.59 -43.46 -20.01
C LYS A 258 -33.41 -43.36 -19.01
N VAL A 259 -33.71 -42.81 -17.82
CA VAL A 259 -33.50 -43.29 -16.41
C VAL A 259 -32.58 -44.54 -16.23
N GLU A 260 -31.62 -44.67 -15.28
CA GLU A 260 -31.65 -44.42 -13.81
C GLU A 260 -30.24 -44.45 -13.13
N GLU A 261 -30.13 -43.86 -11.93
CA GLU A 261 -29.24 -44.16 -10.76
C GLU A 261 -27.67 -44.13 -10.75
N LYS A 262 -27.13 -44.06 -9.51
CA LYS A 262 -25.75 -43.82 -9.01
C LYS A 262 -25.09 -45.13 -8.50
N PRO A 263 -23.75 -45.28 -8.33
CA PRO A 263 -23.05 -44.76 -7.14
C PRO A 263 -21.53 -44.41 -7.30
N SER A 264 -20.77 -44.53 -6.21
CA SER A 264 -19.40 -44.11 -5.79
C SER A 264 -18.21 -44.64 -6.65
N ASP A 265 -16.93 -44.23 -6.49
CA ASP A 265 -16.05 -44.26 -5.29
C ASP A 265 -14.95 -43.14 -5.22
N GLU A 266 -14.12 -43.25 -4.19
CA GLU A 266 -12.92 -42.49 -3.73
C GLU A 266 -11.83 -42.25 -4.84
N GLU A 267 -10.84 -41.35 -4.76
CA GLU A 267 -9.92 -41.05 -3.65
C GLU A 267 -9.30 -39.61 -3.70
N ARG A 268 -9.17 -39.01 -2.50
CA ARG A 268 -7.95 -38.42 -1.90
C ARG A 268 -7.09 -37.36 -2.64
N GLN A 269 -7.08 -36.13 -2.10
CA GLN A 269 -5.89 -35.60 -1.39
C GLN A 269 -6.20 -34.39 -0.48
N GLU A 270 -5.59 -34.41 0.72
CA GLU A 270 -5.67 -33.39 1.78
C GLU A 270 -4.48 -32.43 1.68
N ILE A 271 -4.66 -31.14 1.96
CA ILE A 271 -3.71 -30.34 2.78
C ILE A 271 -4.50 -29.32 3.60
N GLU A 272 -4.24 -29.26 4.91
CA GLU A 272 -4.84 -28.31 5.85
C GLU A 272 -4.10 -26.96 5.87
N SER A 273 -4.79 -25.87 6.20
CA SER A 273 -4.19 -24.81 7.03
C SER A 273 -5.24 -24.22 7.96
N SER A 274 -5.02 -24.37 9.26
CA SER A 274 -5.93 -23.98 10.32
C SER A 274 -5.93 -22.47 10.58
N THR A 275 -7.12 -21.86 10.57
CA THR A 275 -7.34 -20.55 11.19
C THR A 275 -7.24 -20.68 12.71
N VAL A 276 -6.25 -20.04 13.32
CA VAL A 276 -6.16 -19.91 14.78
C VAL A 276 -6.80 -18.58 15.19
N ASN A 277 -7.91 -18.65 15.92
CA ASN A 277 -8.47 -17.49 16.62
C ASN A 277 -7.52 -17.04 17.74
N SER A 278 -7.28 -15.74 17.86
CA SER A 278 -6.82 -15.13 19.10
C SER A 278 -7.64 -13.89 19.40
N THR A 279 -8.35 -13.94 20.53
CA THR A 279 -9.23 -12.90 21.05
C THR A 279 -8.43 -11.73 21.62
N VAL A 280 -8.69 -10.52 21.14
CA VAL A 280 -8.25 -9.29 21.83
C VAL A 280 -9.09 -9.12 23.08
N SER A 281 -8.43 -8.97 24.23
CA SER A 281 -9.07 -8.58 25.49
C SER A 281 -8.69 -7.14 25.79
N ASP A 282 -9.64 -6.22 25.66
CA ASP A 282 -9.48 -4.86 26.17
C ASP A 282 -9.28 -4.89 27.69
N ASN A 283 -8.27 -4.17 28.18
CA ASN A 283 -8.18 -3.85 29.60
C ASN A 283 -7.79 -2.38 29.77
N SER A 284 -8.62 -1.64 30.48
CA SER A 284 -8.57 -0.19 30.61
C SER A 284 -8.10 0.22 32.00
N VAL A 285 -7.03 1.03 32.08
CA VAL A 285 -6.58 1.62 33.35
C VAL A 285 -6.18 3.10 33.14
N THR A 286 -7.13 3.95 33.46
CA THR A 286 -7.00 5.30 34.07
C THR A 286 -5.62 5.97 34.12
N GLU A 287 -5.50 7.14 33.48
CA GLU A 287 -4.55 8.17 33.90
C GLU A 287 -5.06 8.92 35.15
N ALA A 288 -4.14 9.23 36.07
CA ALA A 288 -4.40 10.12 37.20
C ALA A 288 -3.48 11.35 37.09
N VAL A 289 -4.06 12.51 36.83
CA VAL A 289 -3.35 13.79 36.82
C VAL A 289 -3.39 14.37 38.24
N ALA A 290 -2.21 14.58 38.84
CA ALA A 290 -2.07 15.32 40.09
C ALA A 290 -1.56 16.74 39.79
N GLU A 291 -2.22 17.74 40.37
CA GLU A 291 -1.83 19.15 40.27
C GLU A 291 -0.60 19.45 41.14
N GLU A 292 0.33 20.26 40.62
CA GLU A 292 1.17 21.11 41.47
C GLU A 292 1.02 22.57 41.02
N LYS A 293 0.44 23.39 41.90
CA LYS A 293 0.32 24.83 41.67
C LYS A 293 0.23 25.61 42.99
N SER A 294 1.15 26.57 43.13
CA SER A 294 1.31 27.55 44.22
C SER A 294 1.99 27.10 45.51
#